data_AF-X1C9T7-F1
#
_entry.id   AF-X1C9T7-F1
#
_cell.length_a   1.000
_cell.length_b   1.000
_cell.length_c   1.000
_cell.angle_alpha   90.00
_cell.angle_beta   90.00
_cell.angle_gamma   90.00
#
_symmetry.space_group_name_H-M   'P 1'
#
loop_
_entity.id
_entity.type
_entity.pdbx_description
1 polymer ?
#
loop_
_entity_poly.entity_id
_entity_poly.type
_entity_poly.pdbx_seq_one_letter_code
_entity_poly.pdbx_strand_id
1 'polypeptide(L)' 'LLVAGEFINNLEFKKFNKIMIDEEETYSANCIRVNDYVLVPVGYPKTKEKIKTAGFKVIVVDTSEYRKVNGGLSCLSLRF' A
#
# COMPACT_ATOMS: atom_id res chain seq x y z
N LEU A 1 1.90 -0.63 -9.03
CA LEU A 1 1.92 0.68 -8.36
C LEU A 1 0.61 0.86 -7.62
N LEU A 2 0.63 1.02 -6.29
CA LEU A 2 -0.59 1.37 -5.55
C LEU A 2 -0.91 2.83 -5.84
N VAL A 3 -2.17 3.13 -6.16
CA VAL A 3 -2.65 4.51 -6.41
C VAL A 3 -3.95 4.74 -5.66
N ALA A 4 -4.10 5.93 -5.07
CA ALA A 4 -5.28 6.35 -4.33
C ALA A 4 -5.60 7.82 -4.62
N GLY A 5 -6.87 8.21 -4.49
CA GLY A 5 -7.30 9.60 -4.63
C GLY A 5 -6.86 10.26 -5.94
N GLU A 6 -6.27 11.44 -5.84
CA GLU A 6 -5.81 12.25 -6.98
C GLU A 6 -4.80 11.55 -7.89
N PHE A 7 -4.06 10.56 -7.37
CA PHE A 7 -3.04 9.84 -8.13
C PHE A 7 -3.60 8.81 -9.12
N ILE A 8 -4.90 8.47 -9.04
CA ILE A 8 -5.53 7.47 -9.91
C ILE A 8 -5.45 7.89 -11.39
N ASN A 9 -5.65 9.18 -11.67
CA ASN A 9 -5.71 9.74 -13.02
C ASN A 9 -4.44 10.51 -13.43
N ASN A 10 -3.39 10.49 -12.60
CA ASN A 10 -2.14 11.17 -12.91
C ASN A 10 -1.48 10.55 -14.17
N LEU A 11 -1.16 11.42 -15.15
CA LEU A 11 -0.63 11.01 -16.45
C LEU A 11 0.76 10.37 -16.33
N GLU A 12 1.55 10.76 -15.34
CA GLU A 12 2.88 10.21 -15.07
C GLU A 12 2.82 8.71 -14.74
N PHE A 13 1.70 8.24 -14.17
CA PHE A 13 1.52 6.84 -13.78
C PHE A 13 0.87 5.96 -14.86
N LYS A 14 0.62 6.50 -16.06
CA LYS A 14 -0.08 5.77 -17.15
C LYS A 14 0.60 4.46 -17.56
N LYS A 15 1.93 4.39 -17.49
CA LYS A 15 2.71 3.22 -17.91
C LYS A 15 2.79 2.11 -16.87
N PHE A 16 2.33 2.36 -15.64
CA PHE A 16 2.40 1.38 -14.56
C PHE A 16 1.17 0.49 -14.54
N ASN A 17 1.34 -0.76 -14.11
CA ASN A 17 0.21 -1.56 -13.66
C ASN A 17 -0.32 -0.98 -12.34
N LYS A 18 -1.46 -0.27 -12.42
CA LYS A 18 -2.06 0.44 -11.30
C LYS A 18 -2.98 -0.49 -10.51
N ILE A 19 -2.72 -0.58 -9.21
CA ILE A 19 -3.63 -1.20 -8.24
C ILE A 19 -4.33 -0.06 -7.52
N MET A 20 -5.61 0.13 -7.83
CA MET A 20 -6.41 1.19 -7.25
C MET A 20 -6.82 0.81 -5.82
N ILE A 21 -6.50 1.67 -4.87
CA ILE A 21 -6.94 1.54 -3.47
C ILE A 21 -8.34 2.12 -3.34
N ASP A 22 -9.22 1.38 -2.66
CA ASP A 22 -10.57 1.84 -2.36
C ASP A 22 -10.54 3.06 -1.43
N GLU A 23 -11.50 3.98 -1.57
CA GLU A 23 -11.55 5.21 -0.78
C GLU A 23 -11.56 4.94 0.74
N GLU A 24 -12.32 3.92 1.15
CA GLU A 24 -12.41 3.43 2.53
C GLU A 24 -11.07 2.89 3.08
N GLU A 25 -10.14 2.50 2.20
CA GLU A 25 -8.86 1.88 2.55
C GLU A 25 -7.66 2.76 2.21
N THR A 26 -7.85 4.05 1.93
CA THR A 26 -6.79 4.99 1.47
C THR A 26 -5.49 4.95 2.28
N TYR A 27 -5.53 4.75 3.60
CA TYR A 27 -4.33 4.63 4.44
C TYR A 27 -3.41 3.46 4.01
N SER A 28 -3.97 2.39 3.47
CA SER A 28 -3.21 1.23 2.97
C SER A 28 -2.43 1.49 1.69
N ALA A 29 -2.56 2.66 1.06
CA ALA A 29 -1.67 3.07 -0.02
C ALA A 29 -0.19 3.13 0.45
N ASN A 30 0.04 3.31 1.76
CA ASN A 30 1.35 3.29 2.39
C ASN A 30 1.83 1.85 2.71
N CYS A 31 1.86 0.98 1.69
CA CYS A 31 2.53 -0.31 1.75
C CYS A 31 4.00 -0.19 1.31
N ILE A 32 4.83 -1.14 1.73
CA ILE A 32 6.20 -1.27 1.23
C ILE A 32 6.44 -2.65 0.64
N ARG A 33 7.21 -2.68 -0.45
CA ARG A 33 7.76 -3.94 -0.99
C ARG A 33 9.17 -4.14 -0.46
N VAL A 34 9.43 -5.33 0.06
CA VAL A 34 10.76 -5.82 0.46
C VAL A 34 10.97 -7.15 -0.25
N ASN A 35 11.79 -7.14 -1.30
CA ASN A 35 12.00 -8.28 -2.20
C ASN A 35 10.66 -8.84 -2.73
N ASP A 36 10.34 -10.08 -2.40
CA ASP A 36 9.13 -10.79 -2.84
C ASP A 36 7.90 -10.49 -1.97
N TYR A 37 8.09 -9.82 -0.84
CA TYR A 37 7.04 -9.54 0.14
C TYR A 37 6.57 -8.10 0.05
N VAL A 38 5.27 -7.91 0.26
CA VAL A 38 4.65 -6.61 0.46
C VAL A 38 4.07 -6.58 1.87
N LEU A 39 4.51 -5.59 2.65
CA LEU A 39 3.98 -5.34 3.98
C LEU A 39 2.77 -4.43 3.85
N VAL A 40 1.65 -4.87 4.44
CA VAL A 40 0.35 -4.19 4.38
C VAL A 40 -0.13 -3.92 5.80
N PRO A 41 -0.64 -2.72 6.11
CA PRO A 41 -1.19 -2.46 7.43
C PRO A 41 -2.40 -3.37 7.74
N VAL A 42 -2.62 -3.72 9.01
CA VAL A 42 -3.83 -4.44 9.46
C VAL A 42 -5.08 -3.61 9.16
N GLY A 43 -6.18 -4.29 8.80
CA GLY A 43 -7.51 -3.66 8.67
C GLY A 43 -7.92 -3.30 7.24
N TYR A 44 -7.12 -3.66 6.23
CA TYR A 44 -7.35 -3.29 4.82
C TYR A 44 -7.44 -4.53 3.90
N PRO A 45 -8.53 -5.33 4.02
CA PRO A 45 -8.69 -6.59 3.29
C PRO A 45 -8.75 -6.42 1.77
N LYS A 46 -9.39 -5.37 1.23
CA LYS A 46 -9.51 -5.19 -0.23
C LYS A 46 -8.13 -4.96 -0.86
N THR A 47 -7.31 -4.14 -0.21
CA THR A 47 -5.94 -3.85 -0.63
C THR A 47 -5.04 -5.07 -0.52
N LYS A 48 -5.12 -5.81 0.59
CA LYS A 48 -4.40 -7.07 0.77
C LYS A 48 -4.70 -8.06 -0.36
N GLU A 49 -5.97 -8.26 -0.71
CA GLU A 49 -6.36 -9.21 -1.76
C GLU A 49 -5.97 -8.73 -3.17
N LYS A 50 -6.04 -7.42 -3.44
CA LYS A 50 -5.51 -6.85 -4.70
C LYS A 50 -4.02 -7.07 -4.86
N ILE A 51 -3.23 -6.93 -3.79
CA ILE A 51 -1.78 -7.17 -3.80
C ILE A 51 -1.45 -8.65 -4.01
N LYS A 52 -2.19 -9.55 -3.36
CA LYS A 52 -2.04 -11.00 -3.59
C LYS A 52 -2.40 -11.40 -5.02
N THR A 53 -3.51 -10.87 -5.55
CA THR A 53 -3.95 -11.10 -6.93
C THR A 53 -2.91 -10.62 -7.94
N ALA A 54 -2.16 -9.57 -7.60
CA ALA A 54 -1.02 -9.09 -8.40
C ALA A 54 0.25 -9.97 -8.29
N GLY A 55 0.21 -11.08 -7.53
CA GLY A 55 1.27 -12.08 -7.46
C GLY A 55 2.27 -11.88 -6.32
N PHE A 56 2.05 -10.93 -5.40
CA PHE A 56 2.96 -10.66 -4.29
C PHE A 56 2.63 -11.48 -3.04
N LYS A 57 3.66 -11.86 -2.29
CA LYS A 57 3.49 -12.41 -0.93
C LYS A 57 3.15 -11.27 0.01
N VAL A 58 2.19 -11.45 0.91
CA VAL A 58 1.76 -10.40 1.83
C VAL A 58 2.08 -10.73 3.27
N ILE A 59 2.68 -9.78 3.99
CA ILE A 59 2.81 -9.78 5.45
C ILE A 59 1.93 -8.66 6.00
N VAL A 60 1.07 -8.98 6.94
CA VAL A 60 0.20 -7.99 7.58
C VAL A 60 0.86 -7.50 8.87
N VAL A 61 0.93 -6.18 9.07
CA VAL A 61 1.60 -5.56 10.22
C VAL A 61 0.67 -4.53 10.86
N ASP A 62 0.50 -4.57 12.17
CA ASP A 62 -0.26 -3.55 12.87
C ASP A 62 0.55 -2.24 12.92
N THR A 63 -0.04 -1.16 12.43
CA THR A 63 0.53 0.19 12.48
C THR A 63 -0.43 1.22 13.07
N SER A 64 -1.45 0.76 13.81
CA SER A 64 -2.51 1.59 14.39
C SER A 64 -1.98 2.74 15.26
N GLU A 65 -0.94 2.50 16.06
CA GLU A 65 -0.32 3.55 16.89
C GLU A 65 0.41 4.60 16.05
N TYR A 66 1.12 4.20 14.98
CA TYR A 66 1.80 5.12 14.08
C TYR A 66 0.81 5.94 13.25
N ARG A 67 -0.33 5.35 12.90
CA ARG A 67 -1.41 6.04 12.18
C ARG A 67 -1.90 7.29 12.92
N LYS A 68 -1.93 7.27 14.25
CA LYS A 68 -2.36 8.42 15.08
C LYS A 68 -1.52 9.67 14.85
N VAL A 69 -0.27 9.49 14.42
CA VAL A 69 0.69 10.57 14.13
C VAL A 69 1.04 10.65 12.64
N ASN A 70 0.14 10.17 11.76
CA ASN A 70 0.32 10.15 10.30
C ASN A 70 1.54 9.35 9.80
N GLY A 71 2.05 8.42 10.61
CA GLY A 71 3.10 7.48 10.22
C GLY A 71 2.53 6.24 9.52
N GLY A 72 3.33 5.59 8.68
CA GLY A 72 3.01 4.32 8.03
C GLY A 72 4.27 3.51 7.73
N LEU A 73 4.12 2.33 7.11
CA LEU A 73 5.23 1.38 6.92
C LEU A 73 6.42 1.97 6.15
N SER A 74 6.17 2.82 5.15
CA SER A 74 7.24 3.45 4.38
C SER A 74 8.07 4.44 5.18
N CYS A 75 7.51 5.05 6.22
CA CYS A 75 8.16 6.04 7.08
C CYS A 75 9.13 5.42 8.09
N LEU A 76 8.95 4.14 8.43
CA LEU A 76 9.62 3.47 9.55
C LEU A 76 10.92 2.75 9.15
N SER A 77 11.40 2.93 7.92
CA SER A 77 12.66 2.33 7.48
C SER A 77 13.27 3.03 6.28
N LEU A 78 14.59 2.95 6.20
CA LEU A 78 15.36 3.20 4.98
C LEU A 78 15.66 1.86 4.32
N ARG A 79 15.49 1.80 2.99
CA ARG A 79 15.62 0.56 2.19
C ARG A 79 16.41 0.90 0.94
N PHE A 80 17.41 0.08 0.60
CA PHE A 80 18.32 0.24 -0.52
C PHE A 80 18.41 -1.06 -1.33
#